data_AF-A0A956D8H0-F1
#
_entry.id   AF-A0A956D8H0-F1
#
_cell.length_a   1.000
_cell.length_b   1.000
_cell.length_c   1.000
_cell.angle_alpha   90.00
_cell.angle_beta   90.00
_cell.angle_gamma   90.00
#
_symmetry.space_group_name_H-M   'P 1'
#
loop_
_entity.id
_entity.type
_entity.pdbx_description
1 polymer ?
#
loop_
_entity_poly.entity_id
_entity_poly.type
_entity_poly.pdbx_seq_one_letter_code
_entity_poly.pdbx_strand_id
1 'polypeptide(L)'
;MRCSLSLLLFVLACQDAPSISERRASVVESAPPPVPEPRALPEDDRMPAFPFVDDSELLRAPPRYDHLVPRLSPPTGPRFRNLVYEANNMTMRGSRSSDGALYASTGREIAERWRVAAAGVSKVFVLRDALFSQQDHPVDHDPVAVMMPPSWVTVAVAHVLEGRPIEPVHAPPIDDDEAWGAIETPGDLFGSFPVSQTLHEVATRPRTVLAPERLRVTNARRSVHMLARDAEVMAAAAPRGAAAVAEVGAERISLGDRRYFGERLRREHIILIGVENPNRHEIVDEAKGLTVAGRELPEEAVTLARRAIYGRRLRDGDLAVERYHLGEPVERRRAVAVLEELIPRDGSPEGGTVWLWVHGGLDPRGVRGTDATRHIGMFRQEVAAANVDVRRLRYLSKPHVPIGGRNLAQQLDSHARRFRSLDLPLSLNIGSGLLARLFEDLEARRPSSAAP
;
A
#
# COMPACT_ATOMS: atom_id res chain seq x y z
N MET A 1 40.04 -69.62 7.48
CA MET A 1 39.69 -69.85 8.90
C MET A 1 38.22 -69.51 9.05
N ARG A 2 37.35 -70.54 8.96
CA ARG A 2 36.59 -71.14 10.10
C ARG A 2 35.62 -70.12 10.74
N CYS A 3 34.34 -70.16 10.37
CA CYS A 3 33.23 -70.86 11.09
C CYS A 3 32.79 -70.07 12.34
N SER A 4 31.54 -69.77 12.68
CA SER A 4 30.21 -70.35 12.39
C SER A 4 29.14 -69.27 12.67
N LEU A 5 28.07 -69.10 11.89
CA LEU A 5 26.82 -69.88 11.76
C LEU A 5 25.79 -69.63 12.88
N SER A 6 24.55 -69.35 12.41
CA SER A 6 23.23 -69.74 12.98
C SER A 6 22.47 -68.71 13.84
N LEU A 7 21.15 -68.50 13.69
CA LEU A 7 20.15 -69.06 12.78
C LEU A 7 18.84 -68.23 12.81
N LEU A 8 18.25 -68.07 11.62
CA LEU A 8 16.82 -68.04 11.21
C LEU A 8 15.67 -67.93 12.24
N LEU A 9 14.63 -67.17 11.85
CA LEU A 9 13.39 -67.77 11.30
C LEU A 9 12.53 -66.80 10.46
N PHE A 10 12.27 -67.24 9.23
CA PHE A 10 11.29 -66.79 8.22
C PHE A 10 9.83 -66.93 8.76
N VAL A 11 8.78 -66.30 8.20
CA VAL A 11 8.16 -66.60 6.90
C VAL A 11 7.12 -65.52 6.54
N LEU A 12 7.10 -65.11 5.26
CA LEU A 12 6.04 -64.41 4.55
C LEU A 12 4.82 -65.31 4.30
N ALA A 13 3.60 -64.78 4.39
CA ALA A 13 2.50 -65.20 3.52
C ALA A 13 1.46 -64.08 3.32
N CYS A 14 1.09 -63.90 2.05
CA CYS A 14 0.07 -62.99 1.53
C CYS A 14 -1.36 -63.46 1.82
N GLN A 15 -2.32 -62.58 1.49
CA GLN A 15 -3.75 -62.80 1.22
C GLN A 15 -4.70 -62.70 2.43
N ASP A 16 -5.42 -61.58 2.55
CA ASP A 16 -6.77 -61.41 1.99
C ASP A 16 -7.39 -60.07 2.43
N ALA A 17 -7.96 -59.35 1.46
CA ALA A 17 -8.71 -58.12 1.68
C ALA A 17 -10.13 -58.45 2.17
N PRO A 18 -10.65 -57.81 3.23
CA PRO A 18 -12.08 -57.81 3.50
C PRO A 18 -12.80 -56.81 2.59
N SER A 19 -13.92 -57.28 2.08
CA SER A 19 -14.79 -56.72 1.06
C SER A 19 -15.52 -55.43 1.44
N ILE A 20 -15.88 -54.71 0.38
CA ILE A 20 -16.78 -53.56 0.31
C ILE A 20 -18.22 -54.03 0.62
N SER A 21 -18.55 -54.20 1.90
CA SER A 21 -19.92 -54.23 2.40
C SER A 21 -19.89 -54.19 3.92
N GLU A 22 -20.68 -53.31 4.53
CA GLU A 22 -20.88 -53.18 5.99
C GLU A 22 -19.93 -52.25 6.78
N ARG A 23 -19.89 -50.97 6.37
CA ARG A 23 -19.91 -49.84 7.34
C ARG A 23 -20.79 -48.70 6.81
N ARG A 24 -22.09 -48.98 6.66
CA ARG A 24 -23.13 -47.95 6.70
C ARG A 24 -23.44 -47.67 8.17
N ALA A 25 -22.73 -46.70 8.75
CA ALA A 25 -23.11 -46.08 10.01
C ALA A 25 -22.85 -44.58 9.90
N SER A 26 -23.95 -43.85 9.65
CA SER A 26 -24.14 -42.41 9.82
C SER A 26 -22.96 -41.49 9.51
N VAL A 27 -22.75 -41.20 8.23
CA VAL A 27 -22.30 -39.84 7.87
C VAL A 27 -23.52 -38.96 8.10
N VAL A 28 -23.57 -38.31 9.26
CA VAL A 28 -24.40 -37.11 9.40
C VAL A 28 -23.82 -36.15 8.37
N GLU A 29 -24.56 -35.93 7.29
CA GLU A 29 -24.33 -34.87 6.32
C GLU A 29 -24.30 -33.58 7.12
N SER A 30 -23.09 -33.19 7.51
CA SER A 30 -22.87 -31.95 8.24
C SER A 30 -23.25 -30.87 7.25
N ALA A 31 -24.25 -30.06 7.60
CA ALA A 31 -24.63 -28.92 6.78
C ALA A 31 -23.36 -28.18 6.33
N PRO A 32 -23.25 -27.78 5.06
CA PRO A 32 -22.10 -27.02 4.61
C PRO A 32 -21.88 -25.85 5.57
N PRO A 33 -20.62 -25.54 5.92
CA PRO A 33 -20.33 -24.46 6.85
C PRO A 33 -21.07 -23.20 6.38
N PRO A 34 -21.68 -22.43 7.31
CA PRO A 34 -22.46 -21.26 6.93
C PRO A 34 -21.60 -20.35 6.06
N VAL A 35 -22.07 -20.09 4.84
CA VAL A 35 -21.43 -19.16 3.92
C VAL A 35 -21.45 -17.79 4.59
N PRO A 36 -20.32 -17.09 4.73
CA PRO A 36 -20.34 -15.71 5.21
C PRO A 36 -21.29 -14.90 4.34
N GLU A 37 -22.31 -14.30 4.92
CA GLU A 37 -23.24 -13.48 4.15
C GLU A 37 -22.53 -12.21 3.66
N PRO A 38 -22.79 -11.78 2.41
CA PRO A 38 -22.32 -10.49 1.93
C PRO A 38 -22.94 -9.37 2.78
N ARG A 39 -22.12 -8.63 3.53
CA ARG A 39 -22.58 -7.49 4.35
C ARG A 39 -23.09 -6.35 3.48
N ALA A 40 -24.06 -5.53 3.87
CA ALA A 40 -24.46 -4.39 3.03
C ALA A 40 -23.26 -3.49 2.62
N LEU A 41 -23.39 -2.77 1.49
CA LEU A 41 -22.44 -1.70 1.16
C LEU A 41 -22.29 -0.78 2.39
N PRO A 42 -21.09 -0.22 2.67
CA PRO A 42 -20.96 0.77 3.74
C PRO A 42 -21.80 2.00 3.38
N GLU A 43 -23.03 2.07 3.88
CA GLU A 43 -23.87 3.28 3.85
C GLU A 43 -23.44 4.29 4.92
N ASP A 44 -22.52 3.89 5.81
CA ASP A 44 -22.06 4.74 6.88
C ASP A 44 -21.09 5.80 6.35
N ASP A 45 -21.63 6.99 6.07
CA ASP A 45 -20.84 8.18 5.75
C ASP A 45 -20.00 8.67 6.95
N ARG A 46 -20.11 8.04 8.14
CA ARG A 46 -19.29 8.40 9.29
C ARG A 46 -17.83 7.99 9.09
N MET A 47 -16.95 8.94 9.36
CA MET A 47 -15.52 8.68 9.43
C MET A 47 -15.21 7.77 10.62
N PRO A 48 -14.28 6.80 10.48
CA PRO A 48 -13.88 5.98 11.61
C PRO A 48 -13.24 6.86 12.69
N ALA A 49 -13.56 6.55 13.94
CA ALA A 49 -12.97 7.22 15.09
C ALA A 49 -11.48 6.89 15.22
N PHE A 50 -10.75 7.72 15.98
CA PHE A 50 -9.39 7.40 16.37
C PHE A 50 -9.42 6.14 17.28
N PRO A 51 -8.64 5.08 16.97
CA PRO A 51 -8.69 3.85 17.73
C PRO A 51 -8.09 4.03 19.13
N PHE A 52 -8.50 3.17 20.05
CA PHE A 52 -7.83 3.07 21.35
C PHE A 52 -6.40 2.55 21.16
N VAL A 53 -5.46 3.15 21.87
CA VAL A 53 -4.04 2.77 21.86
C VAL A 53 -3.68 2.29 23.25
N ASP A 54 -3.27 1.03 23.37
CA ASP A 54 -2.74 0.49 24.61
C ASP A 54 -1.28 0.94 24.77
N ASP A 55 -1.05 1.83 25.73
CA ASP A 55 0.28 2.38 26.01
C ASP A 55 1.29 1.30 26.46
N SER A 56 0.83 0.14 26.93
CA SER A 56 1.72 -0.99 27.28
C SER A 56 2.35 -1.66 26.04
N GLU A 57 1.75 -1.49 24.86
CA GLU A 57 2.32 -1.95 23.58
C GLU A 57 3.29 -0.93 22.96
N LEU A 58 3.46 0.24 23.58
CA LEU A 58 4.29 1.32 23.04
C LEU A 58 5.64 1.43 23.76
N LEU A 59 6.69 1.05 23.05
CA LEU A 59 8.07 1.24 23.42
C LEU A 59 8.56 2.66 23.08
N ARG A 60 9.76 3.01 23.56
CA ARG A 60 10.47 4.22 23.14
C ARG A 60 11.88 3.89 22.70
N ALA A 61 12.22 4.24 21.46
CA ALA A 61 13.56 4.02 20.94
C ALA A 61 14.52 5.02 21.60
N PRO A 62 15.75 4.61 21.95
CA PRO A 62 16.75 5.53 22.47
C PRO A 62 16.93 6.74 21.55
N PRO A 63 17.22 7.95 22.07
CA PRO A 63 17.32 9.15 21.24
C PRO A 63 18.30 9.02 20.07
N ARG A 64 19.38 8.23 20.18
CA ARG A 64 20.32 8.00 19.09
C ARG A 64 19.78 7.19 17.90
N TYR A 65 18.59 6.62 18.04
CA TYR A 65 17.93 5.77 17.06
C TYR A 65 16.50 6.27 16.73
N ASP A 66 16.14 7.50 17.08
CA ASP A 66 14.82 8.09 16.78
C ASP A 66 14.60 8.39 15.28
N HIS A 67 15.66 8.34 14.48
CA HIS A 67 15.65 8.53 13.03
C HIS A 67 15.53 7.21 12.24
N LEU A 68 15.32 6.07 12.91
CA LEU A 68 15.13 4.80 12.22
C LEU A 68 13.73 4.70 11.61
N VAL A 69 13.65 4.09 10.43
CA VAL A 69 12.41 3.74 9.74
C VAL A 69 12.33 2.22 9.57
N PRO A 70 11.87 1.47 10.59
CA PRO A 70 11.69 0.02 10.52
C PRO A 70 10.47 -0.40 9.69
N ARG A 71 10.39 -1.71 9.41
CA ARG A 71 9.25 -2.33 8.75
C ARG A 71 8.12 -2.57 9.74
N LEU A 72 6.90 -2.23 9.33
CA LEU A 72 5.68 -2.62 10.02
C LEU A 72 5.10 -3.89 9.37
N SER A 73 4.90 -4.93 10.18
CA SER A 73 4.36 -6.23 9.77
C SER A 73 3.42 -6.78 10.87
N PRO A 74 2.42 -7.60 10.54
CA PRO A 74 1.62 -8.32 11.52
C PRO A 74 2.35 -9.58 12.07
N PRO A 75 2.00 -10.06 13.28
CA PRO A 75 1.28 -9.30 14.30
C PRO A 75 2.12 -8.10 14.71
N THR A 76 1.47 -6.95 14.87
CA THR A 76 2.19 -5.68 14.95
C THR A 76 2.94 -5.51 16.27
N GLY A 77 2.45 -6.12 17.35
CA GLY A 77 3.14 -6.26 18.63
C GLY A 77 3.66 -4.93 19.21
N PRO A 78 4.71 -4.97 20.05
CA PRO A 78 5.33 -3.77 20.58
C PRO A 78 5.86 -2.86 19.48
N ARG A 79 5.54 -1.56 19.55
CA ARG A 79 5.93 -0.54 18.56
C ARG A 79 6.57 0.65 19.24
N PHE A 80 7.51 1.30 18.58
CA PHE A 80 8.20 2.46 19.13
C PHE A 80 7.43 3.74 18.81
N ARG A 81 6.94 4.42 19.86
CA ARG A 81 6.14 5.64 19.74
C ARG A 81 6.82 6.74 18.93
N ASN A 82 8.13 6.87 19.08
CA ASN A 82 8.92 7.94 18.46
C ASN A 82 9.46 7.61 17.07
N LEU A 83 9.18 6.42 16.51
CA LEU A 83 9.67 6.04 15.19
C LEU A 83 8.61 6.24 14.10
N VAL A 84 9.11 6.51 12.89
CA VAL A 84 8.32 6.44 11.66
C VAL A 84 8.46 5.02 11.11
N TYR A 85 7.38 4.44 10.59
CA TYR A 85 7.37 3.09 10.05
C TYR A 85 7.12 3.09 8.56
N GLU A 86 7.57 2.04 7.87
CA GLU A 86 7.09 1.74 6.54
C GLU A 86 6.37 0.40 6.53
N ALA A 87 5.20 0.36 5.92
CA ALA A 87 4.37 -0.83 5.88
C ALA A 87 4.23 -1.39 4.45
N ASN A 88 4.07 -2.70 4.35
CA ASN A 88 3.71 -3.36 3.09
C ASN A 88 2.24 -3.73 3.10
N ASN A 89 1.50 -3.36 2.06
CA ASN A 89 0.09 -3.70 1.97
C ASN A 89 -0.16 -5.21 1.97
N MET A 90 0.58 -5.99 1.17
CA MET A 90 0.41 -7.44 1.13
C MET A 90 0.74 -8.09 2.47
N THR A 91 1.83 -7.71 3.12
CA THR A 91 2.17 -8.24 4.45
C THR A 91 1.09 -7.88 5.47
N MET A 92 0.58 -6.64 5.44
CA MET A 92 -0.44 -6.16 6.37
C MET A 92 -1.83 -6.78 6.15
N ARG A 93 -2.11 -7.42 5.01
CA ARG A 93 -3.33 -8.24 4.81
C ARG A 93 -3.33 -9.48 5.71
N GLY A 94 -2.16 -10.02 6.01
CA GLY A 94 -2.00 -11.24 6.81
C GLY A 94 -2.09 -12.51 5.97
N SER A 95 -2.26 -13.65 6.63
CA SER A 95 -2.28 -14.96 5.98
C SER A 95 -3.53 -15.18 5.12
N ARG A 96 -3.40 -16.03 4.10
CA ARG A 96 -4.55 -16.61 3.41
C ARG A 96 -5.26 -17.66 4.29
N SER A 97 -6.53 -17.90 4.03
CA SER A 97 -7.32 -18.99 4.63
C SER A 97 -6.67 -20.35 4.33
N SER A 98 -7.06 -21.39 5.07
CA SER A 98 -6.49 -22.75 4.95
C SER A 98 -6.66 -23.38 3.57
N ASP A 99 -7.69 -22.97 2.82
CA ASP A 99 -7.94 -23.37 1.43
C ASP A 99 -7.20 -22.49 0.39
N GLY A 100 -6.48 -21.45 0.85
CA GLY A 100 -5.78 -20.49 0.02
C GLY A 100 -6.69 -19.59 -0.81
N ALA A 101 -8.01 -19.72 -0.69
CA ALA A 101 -8.94 -19.08 -1.60
C ALA A 101 -9.20 -17.61 -1.24
N LEU A 102 -9.27 -17.25 0.04
CA LEU A 102 -9.40 -15.85 0.50
C LEU A 102 -8.29 -15.49 1.50
N TYR A 103 -8.26 -14.23 1.93
CA TYR A 103 -7.50 -13.86 3.13
C TYR A 103 -8.25 -14.29 4.38
N ALA A 104 -7.51 -14.66 5.42
CA ALA A 104 -8.10 -15.05 6.71
C ALA A 104 -8.76 -13.85 7.43
N SER A 105 -8.32 -12.63 7.12
CA SER A 105 -8.90 -11.39 7.66
C SER A 105 -9.86 -10.75 6.66
N THR A 106 -10.92 -10.15 7.16
CA THR A 106 -11.84 -9.29 6.41
C THR A 106 -11.22 -7.92 6.11
N GLY A 107 -11.78 -7.19 5.13
CA GLY A 107 -11.33 -5.82 4.82
C GLY A 107 -11.40 -4.89 6.02
N ARG A 108 -12.46 -5.01 6.84
CA ARG A 108 -12.63 -4.22 8.07
C ARG A 108 -11.58 -4.53 9.13
N GLU A 109 -11.22 -5.80 9.33
CA GLU A 109 -10.15 -6.18 10.27
C GLU A 109 -8.78 -5.69 9.80
N ILE A 110 -8.54 -5.68 8.48
CA ILE A 110 -7.32 -5.12 7.90
C ILE A 110 -7.30 -3.61 8.11
N ALA A 111 -8.39 -2.90 7.83
CA ALA A 111 -8.48 -1.46 8.06
C ALA A 111 -8.26 -1.11 9.53
N GLU A 112 -8.87 -1.85 10.46
CA GLU A 112 -8.66 -1.64 11.89
C GLU A 112 -7.22 -1.89 12.32
N ARG A 113 -6.59 -2.95 11.80
CA ARG A 113 -5.17 -3.24 12.01
C ARG A 113 -4.29 -2.08 11.54
N TRP A 114 -4.58 -1.48 10.39
CA TRP A 114 -3.86 -0.31 9.91
C TRP A 114 -4.03 0.90 10.84
N ARG A 115 -5.26 1.18 11.27
CA ARG A 115 -5.56 2.28 12.19
C ARG A 115 -4.84 2.10 13.52
N VAL A 116 -4.97 0.94 14.15
CA VAL A 116 -4.29 0.61 15.41
C VAL A 116 -2.77 0.68 15.24
N ALA A 117 -2.23 0.26 14.09
CA ALA A 117 -0.79 0.27 13.90
C ALA A 117 -0.17 1.62 13.61
N ALA A 118 -0.94 2.53 13.02
CA ALA A 118 -0.54 3.91 12.87
C ALA A 118 -0.79 4.72 14.15
N ALA A 119 -1.85 4.40 14.88
CA ALA A 119 -2.18 5.06 16.14
C ALA A 119 -1.16 4.66 17.21
N GLY A 120 -0.37 5.63 17.67
CA GLY A 120 0.61 5.43 18.74
C GLY A 120 2.07 5.40 18.28
N VAL A 121 2.35 5.40 16.98
CA VAL A 121 3.69 5.65 16.43
C VAL A 121 3.79 7.08 15.89
N SER A 122 4.99 7.52 15.51
CA SER A 122 5.17 8.87 14.99
C SER A 122 4.39 9.01 13.69
N LYS A 123 4.75 8.22 12.67
CA LYS A 123 4.05 8.14 11.38
C LYS A 123 4.23 6.78 10.72
N VAL A 124 3.43 6.48 9.69
CA VAL A 124 3.54 5.29 8.86
C VAL A 124 3.48 5.68 7.39
N PHE A 125 4.46 5.25 6.60
CA PHE A 125 4.40 5.30 5.15
C PHE A 125 3.44 4.22 4.63
N VAL A 126 2.48 4.66 3.82
CA VAL A 126 1.41 3.80 3.30
C VAL A 126 1.18 4.05 1.83
N LEU A 127 1.22 2.99 1.02
CA LEU A 127 0.96 3.06 -0.41
C LEU A 127 -0.55 2.97 -0.66
N ARG A 128 -1.15 4.01 -1.26
CA ARG A 128 -2.55 4.01 -1.71
C ARG A 128 -2.66 4.73 -3.05
N ASP A 129 -1.97 4.22 -4.06
CA ASP A 129 -1.97 4.80 -5.41
C ASP A 129 -2.23 3.77 -6.53
N ALA A 130 -2.49 2.52 -6.13
CA ALA A 130 -2.71 1.37 -7.00
C ALA A 130 -4.09 0.79 -6.69
N LEU A 131 -4.79 0.18 -7.65
CA LEU A 131 -6.11 -0.42 -7.38
C LEU A 131 -5.98 -1.76 -6.65
N PHE A 132 -5.08 -2.62 -7.09
CA PHE A 132 -4.91 -3.99 -6.56
C PHE A 132 -3.88 -4.10 -5.45
N SER A 133 -3.02 -3.09 -5.33
CA SER A 133 -2.00 -3.03 -4.29
C SER A 133 -2.42 -2.16 -3.10
N GLN A 134 -3.73 -1.89 -2.91
CA GLN A 134 -4.28 -1.22 -1.70
C GLN A 134 -4.21 -2.11 -0.46
N GLN A 135 -4.55 -1.57 0.71
CA GLN A 135 -4.50 -2.30 1.98
C GLN A 135 -5.41 -3.53 1.94
N ASP A 136 -6.70 -3.34 1.66
CA ASP A 136 -7.66 -4.37 1.31
C ASP A 136 -7.73 -4.52 -0.22
N HIS A 137 -7.67 -5.77 -0.68
CA HIS A 137 -7.77 -6.10 -2.10
C HIS A 137 -9.23 -6.00 -2.58
N PRO A 138 -9.50 -5.34 -3.73
CA PRO A 138 -10.86 -4.98 -4.18
C PRO A 138 -11.76 -6.18 -4.53
N VAL A 139 -11.17 -7.37 -4.69
CA VAL A 139 -11.88 -8.62 -4.98
C VAL A 139 -11.82 -9.60 -3.81
N ASP A 140 -10.69 -9.64 -3.10
CA ASP A 140 -10.42 -10.71 -2.13
C ASP A 140 -10.93 -10.34 -0.72
N HIS A 141 -11.40 -9.10 -0.54
CA HIS A 141 -11.96 -8.61 0.71
C HIS A 141 -13.24 -7.84 0.45
N ASP A 142 -14.13 -7.82 1.44
CA ASP A 142 -15.24 -6.86 1.48
C ASP A 142 -14.66 -5.44 1.50
N PRO A 143 -14.92 -4.61 0.48
CA PRO A 143 -14.25 -3.32 0.32
C PRO A 143 -14.66 -2.34 1.42
N VAL A 144 -13.68 -1.71 2.07
CA VAL A 144 -13.95 -0.71 3.11
C VAL A 144 -14.05 0.69 2.52
N ALA A 145 -13.05 1.08 1.74
CA ALA A 145 -12.98 2.37 1.07
C ALA A 145 -12.06 2.24 -0.14
N VAL A 146 -12.55 1.70 -1.26
CA VAL A 146 -11.76 1.59 -2.48
C VAL A 146 -11.26 2.96 -2.88
N MET A 147 -9.95 3.10 -3.04
CA MET A 147 -9.36 4.35 -3.51
C MET A 147 -9.33 4.34 -5.04
N MET A 148 -9.82 5.42 -5.63
CA MET A 148 -9.74 5.65 -7.07
C MET A 148 -8.28 5.89 -7.51
N PRO A 149 -7.73 5.14 -8.47
CA PRO A 149 -6.33 5.34 -8.89
C PRO A 149 -6.05 6.74 -9.42
N PRO A 150 -4.84 7.32 -9.22
CA PRO A 150 -4.54 8.68 -9.67
C PRO A 150 -4.65 8.86 -11.19
N SER A 151 -4.31 7.83 -11.96
CA SER A 151 -4.43 7.81 -13.43
C SER A 151 -5.86 7.99 -13.93
N TRP A 152 -6.88 7.66 -13.13
CA TRP A 152 -8.28 7.93 -13.48
C TRP A 152 -8.58 9.43 -13.57
N VAL A 153 -8.02 10.21 -12.64
CA VAL A 153 -8.13 11.67 -12.67
C VAL A 153 -7.38 12.22 -13.89
N THR A 154 -6.17 11.74 -14.17
CA THR A 154 -5.40 12.19 -15.33
C THR A 154 -6.14 11.94 -16.64
N VAL A 155 -6.76 10.77 -16.78
CA VAL A 155 -7.52 10.42 -17.99
C VAL A 155 -8.77 11.28 -18.13
N ALA A 156 -9.52 11.49 -17.06
CA ALA A 156 -10.68 12.38 -17.06
C ALA A 156 -10.30 13.82 -17.47
N VAL A 157 -9.19 14.34 -16.93
CA VAL A 157 -8.63 15.65 -17.30
C VAL A 157 -8.25 15.67 -18.79
N ALA A 158 -7.57 14.64 -19.29
CA ALA A 158 -7.19 14.55 -20.69
C ALA A 158 -8.41 14.57 -21.63
N HIS A 159 -9.48 13.83 -21.31
CA HIS A 159 -10.72 13.84 -22.08
C HIS A 159 -11.28 15.27 -22.20
N VAL A 160 -11.32 16.02 -21.10
CA VAL A 160 -11.83 17.40 -21.13
C VAL A 160 -10.93 18.34 -21.94
N LEU A 161 -9.61 18.22 -21.82
CA LEU A 161 -8.67 19.04 -22.61
C LEU A 161 -8.81 18.79 -24.13
N GLU A 162 -9.14 17.55 -24.51
CA GLU A 162 -9.33 17.15 -25.91
C GLU A 162 -10.78 17.37 -26.41
N GLY A 163 -11.67 17.91 -25.57
CA GLY A 163 -13.09 18.10 -25.92
C GLY A 163 -13.88 16.80 -26.07
N ARG A 164 -13.41 15.69 -25.49
CA ARG A 164 -14.09 14.40 -25.48
C ARG A 164 -14.99 14.27 -24.24
N PRO A 165 -16.18 13.65 -24.36
CA PRO A 165 -16.98 13.32 -23.19
C PRO A 165 -16.24 12.31 -22.30
N ILE A 166 -16.55 12.36 -21.00
CA ILE A 166 -16.16 11.32 -20.04
C ILE A 166 -17.29 10.30 -20.01
N GLU A 167 -17.06 9.13 -20.58
CA GLU A 167 -17.99 8.02 -20.54
C GLU A 167 -17.98 7.38 -19.13
N PRO A 168 -19.16 7.12 -18.54
CA PRO A 168 -19.27 6.62 -17.17
C PRO A 168 -18.79 5.17 -17.05
N VAL A 169 -18.50 4.76 -15.82
CA VAL A 169 -18.33 3.35 -15.48
C VAL A 169 -19.72 2.71 -15.39
N HIS A 170 -19.93 1.60 -16.08
CA HIS A 170 -21.19 0.87 -16.05
C HIS A 170 -21.24 -0.03 -14.81
N ALA A 171 -22.16 0.24 -13.87
CA ALA A 171 -22.29 -0.54 -12.64
C ALA A 171 -23.75 -1.00 -12.43
N PRO A 172 -24.19 -2.10 -13.06
CA PRO A 172 -25.52 -2.67 -12.85
C PRO A 172 -25.77 -3.04 -11.37
N PRO A 173 -27.03 -3.20 -10.93
CA PRO A 173 -27.34 -3.65 -9.58
C PRO A 173 -26.51 -4.89 -9.18
N ILE A 174 -26.03 -4.93 -7.93
CA ILE A 174 -25.07 -5.96 -7.47
C ILE A 174 -25.59 -7.39 -7.71
N ASP A 175 -26.89 -7.60 -7.56
CA ASP A 175 -27.52 -8.92 -7.63
C ASP A 175 -28.03 -9.29 -9.04
N ASP A 176 -27.88 -8.40 -10.03
CA ASP A 176 -28.39 -8.59 -11.40
C ASP A 176 -27.39 -9.32 -12.31
N ASP A 177 -27.34 -10.64 -12.19
CA ASP A 177 -26.40 -11.48 -12.96
C ASP A 177 -26.57 -11.36 -14.48
N GLU A 178 -27.78 -11.07 -14.98
CA GLU A 178 -28.04 -10.92 -16.41
C GLU A 178 -27.37 -9.64 -16.95
N ALA A 179 -27.59 -8.50 -16.28
CA ALA A 179 -26.98 -7.25 -16.67
C ALA A 179 -25.45 -7.28 -16.56
N TRP A 180 -24.91 -7.90 -15.50
CA TRP A 180 -23.45 -8.09 -15.37
C TRP A 180 -22.90 -9.04 -16.45
N GLY A 181 -23.63 -10.07 -16.83
CA GLY A 181 -23.23 -11.02 -17.87
C GLY A 181 -23.29 -10.45 -19.29
N ALA A 182 -24.02 -9.36 -19.51
CA ALA A 182 -24.12 -8.67 -20.80
C ALA A 182 -22.91 -7.76 -21.10
N ILE A 183 -22.01 -7.55 -20.13
CA ILE A 183 -20.81 -6.73 -20.29
C ILE A 183 -19.71 -7.60 -20.89
N GLU A 184 -19.38 -7.39 -22.17
CA GLU A 184 -18.48 -8.27 -22.91
C GLU A 184 -17.00 -7.91 -22.72
N THR A 185 -16.68 -6.61 -22.67
CA THR A 185 -15.30 -6.14 -22.62
C THR A 185 -15.01 -5.26 -21.39
N PRO A 186 -13.74 -5.21 -20.93
CA PRO A 186 -13.35 -4.24 -19.91
C PRO A 186 -13.64 -2.78 -20.30
N GLY A 187 -13.62 -2.46 -21.60
CA GLY A 187 -13.97 -1.11 -22.08
C GLY A 187 -15.43 -0.77 -21.79
N ASP A 188 -16.36 -1.70 -22.04
CA ASP A 188 -17.79 -1.52 -21.78
C ASP A 188 -18.07 -1.28 -20.29
N LEU A 189 -17.25 -1.89 -19.42
CA LEU A 189 -17.37 -1.72 -17.97
C LEU A 189 -16.84 -0.37 -17.50
N PHE A 190 -15.64 0.03 -17.92
CA PHE A 190 -14.93 1.18 -17.37
C PHE A 190 -15.12 2.49 -18.16
N GLY A 191 -15.73 2.43 -19.34
CA GLY A 191 -15.94 3.60 -20.20
C GLY A 191 -14.62 4.30 -20.52
N SER A 192 -14.52 5.59 -20.16
CA SER A 192 -13.32 6.38 -20.42
C SER A 192 -12.15 6.08 -19.48
N PHE A 193 -12.35 5.35 -18.39
CA PHE A 193 -11.35 5.18 -17.34
C PHE A 193 -10.39 4.00 -17.59
N PRO A 194 -9.18 4.02 -16.99
CA PRO A 194 -8.24 2.90 -17.07
C PRO A 194 -8.90 1.57 -16.69
N VAL A 195 -8.85 0.62 -17.63
CA VAL A 195 -9.49 -0.68 -17.48
C VAL A 195 -8.76 -1.58 -16.49
N SER A 196 -9.52 -2.48 -15.85
CA SER A 196 -8.99 -3.61 -15.10
C SER A 196 -9.57 -4.92 -15.62
N GLN A 197 -8.73 -5.76 -16.22
CA GLN A 197 -9.14 -7.10 -16.67
C GLN A 197 -9.63 -7.94 -15.50
N THR A 198 -8.91 -7.97 -14.38
CA THR A 198 -9.29 -8.76 -13.20
C THR A 198 -10.63 -8.34 -12.60
N LEU A 199 -10.92 -7.03 -12.47
CA LEU A 199 -12.22 -6.60 -11.95
C LEU A 199 -13.34 -6.95 -12.93
N HIS A 200 -13.13 -6.75 -14.23
CA HIS A 200 -14.09 -7.14 -15.25
C HIS A 200 -14.39 -8.65 -15.18
N GLU A 201 -13.35 -9.49 -15.30
CA GLU A 201 -13.47 -10.95 -15.30
C GLU A 201 -14.13 -11.52 -14.04
N VAL A 202 -13.98 -10.86 -12.89
CA VAL A 202 -14.59 -11.33 -11.64
C VAL A 202 -15.99 -10.76 -11.46
N ALA A 203 -16.23 -9.50 -11.81
CA ALA A 203 -17.55 -8.87 -11.63
C ALA A 203 -18.61 -9.43 -12.58
N THR A 204 -18.24 -9.84 -13.80
CA THR A 204 -19.16 -10.39 -14.81
C THR A 204 -19.44 -11.89 -14.66
N ARG A 205 -18.78 -12.57 -13.70
CA ARG A 205 -19.12 -13.96 -13.37
C ARG A 205 -20.51 -14.04 -12.73
N PRO A 206 -21.26 -15.13 -12.97
CA PRO A 206 -22.54 -15.35 -12.31
C PRO A 206 -22.34 -15.62 -10.82
N ARG A 207 -23.23 -15.12 -9.96
CA ARG A 207 -23.16 -15.34 -8.49
C ARG A 207 -23.64 -16.72 -8.08
N THR A 208 -24.19 -17.51 -9.00
CA THR A 208 -24.54 -18.92 -8.80
C THR A 208 -23.34 -19.81 -8.46
N VAL A 209 -22.11 -19.34 -8.68
CA VAL A 209 -20.88 -20.02 -8.22
C VAL A 209 -20.91 -20.32 -6.71
N LEU A 210 -20.17 -21.35 -6.31
CA LEU A 210 -20.05 -21.75 -4.90
C LEU A 210 -19.17 -20.75 -4.13
N ALA A 211 -19.32 -20.75 -2.80
CA ALA A 211 -18.36 -20.07 -1.93
C ALA A 211 -16.97 -20.72 -2.08
N PRO A 212 -15.88 -19.93 -2.05
CA PRO A 212 -15.81 -18.50 -1.76
C PRO A 212 -15.92 -17.58 -2.98
N GLU A 213 -15.98 -18.10 -4.21
CA GLU A 213 -16.01 -17.29 -5.44
C GLU A 213 -17.22 -16.34 -5.49
N ARG A 214 -18.37 -16.75 -4.96
CA ARG A 214 -19.55 -15.87 -4.86
C ARG A 214 -19.26 -14.57 -4.11
N LEU A 215 -18.42 -14.63 -3.07
CA LEU A 215 -18.01 -13.45 -2.31
C LEU A 215 -17.09 -12.56 -3.13
N ARG A 216 -16.15 -13.15 -3.88
CA ARG A 216 -15.26 -12.41 -4.79
C ARG A 216 -16.03 -11.65 -5.86
N VAL A 217 -17.03 -12.29 -6.48
CA VAL A 217 -17.94 -11.63 -7.44
C VAL A 217 -18.65 -10.46 -6.77
N THR A 218 -19.21 -10.67 -5.58
CA THR A 218 -19.94 -9.64 -4.85
C THR A 218 -19.03 -8.46 -4.47
N ASN A 219 -17.81 -8.72 -3.99
CA ASN A 219 -16.82 -7.70 -3.65
C ASN A 219 -16.35 -6.92 -4.88
N ALA A 220 -16.11 -7.61 -6.00
CA ALA A 220 -15.73 -6.97 -7.25
C ALA A 220 -16.82 -6.00 -7.74
N ARG A 221 -18.08 -6.43 -7.75
CA ARG A 221 -19.23 -5.58 -8.13
C ARG A 221 -19.35 -4.37 -7.20
N ARG A 222 -19.17 -4.53 -5.89
CA ARG A 222 -19.15 -3.40 -4.93
C ARG A 222 -18.02 -2.42 -5.19
N SER A 223 -16.81 -2.93 -5.44
CA SER A 223 -15.67 -2.10 -5.79
C SER A 223 -15.93 -1.28 -7.06
N VAL A 224 -16.55 -1.88 -8.08
CA VAL A 224 -16.96 -1.18 -9.30
C VAL A 224 -18.01 -0.10 -9.00
N HIS A 225 -19.02 -0.37 -8.17
CA HIS A 225 -20.00 0.64 -7.75
C HIS A 225 -19.35 1.85 -7.05
N MET A 226 -18.36 1.61 -6.19
CA MET A 226 -17.62 2.68 -5.52
C MET A 226 -16.82 3.54 -6.52
N LEU A 227 -16.15 2.89 -7.47
CA LEU A 227 -15.43 3.58 -8.55
C LEU A 227 -16.37 4.34 -9.48
N ALA A 228 -17.53 3.79 -9.82
CA ALA A 228 -18.53 4.43 -10.66
C ALA A 228 -19.07 5.71 -10.03
N ARG A 229 -19.39 5.68 -8.73
CA ARG A 229 -19.79 6.88 -7.99
C ARG A 229 -18.73 7.99 -8.03
N ASP A 230 -17.45 7.64 -7.93
CA ASP A 230 -16.36 8.61 -8.00
C ASP A 230 -16.16 9.15 -9.43
N ALA A 231 -16.30 8.30 -10.44
CA ALA A 231 -16.26 8.65 -11.86
C ALA A 231 -17.39 9.61 -12.28
N GLU A 232 -18.62 9.36 -11.83
CA GLU A 232 -19.79 10.22 -12.09
C GLU A 232 -19.57 11.65 -11.58
N VAL A 233 -18.96 11.79 -10.41
CA VAL A 233 -18.66 13.09 -9.82
C VAL A 233 -17.65 13.88 -10.67
N MET A 234 -16.65 13.19 -11.26
CA MET A 234 -15.71 13.81 -12.20
C MET A 234 -16.39 14.15 -13.53
N ALA A 235 -17.22 13.26 -14.08
CA ALA A 235 -17.98 13.51 -15.30
C ALA A 235 -18.90 14.73 -15.16
N ALA A 236 -19.59 14.88 -14.01
CA ALA A 236 -20.41 16.04 -13.70
C ALA A 236 -19.61 17.35 -13.58
N ALA A 237 -18.30 17.28 -13.31
CA ALA A 237 -17.43 18.43 -13.26
C ALA A 237 -16.88 18.86 -14.64
N ALA A 238 -16.99 18.01 -15.67
CA ALA A 238 -16.44 18.26 -17.00
C ALA A 238 -16.89 19.59 -17.63
N PRO A 239 -18.15 20.04 -17.53
CA PRO A 239 -18.57 21.34 -18.07
C PRO A 239 -17.87 22.55 -17.45
N ARG A 240 -17.25 22.39 -16.27
CA ARG A 240 -16.48 23.42 -15.57
C ARG A 240 -14.99 23.42 -15.95
N GLY A 241 -14.57 22.54 -16.85
CA GLY A 241 -13.22 22.46 -17.37
C GLY A 241 -12.29 21.49 -16.64
N ALA A 242 -11.11 21.27 -17.23
CA ALA A 242 -10.16 20.25 -16.82
C ALA A 242 -9.63 20.45 -15.38
N ALA A 243 -9.41 21.70 -14.97
CA ALA A 243 -9.00 22.02 -13.59
C ALA A 243 -10.06 21.61 -12.56
N ALA A 244 -11.35 21.87 -12.84
CA ALA A 244 -12.43 21.46 -11.95
C ALA A 244 -12.49 19.94 -11.82
N VAL A 245 -12.36 19.19 -12.93
CA VAL A 245 -12.28 17.73 -12.91
C VAL A 245 -11.13 17.22 -12.05
N ALA A 246 -9.94 17.82 -12.20
CA ALA A 246 -8.77 17.47 -11.40
C ALA A 246 -9.01 17.69 -9.90
N GLU A 247 -9.61 18.83 -9.54
CA GLU A 247 -9.94 19.16 -8.14
C GLU A 247 -10.96 18.19 -7.53
N VAL A 248 -12.05 17.87 -8.24
CA VAL A 248 -13.06 16.97 -7.69
C VAL A 248 -12.53 15.54 -7.62
N GLY A 249 -11.77 15.09 -8.61
CA GLY A 249 -11.09 13.79 -8.58
C GLY A 249 -10.11 13.67 -7.41
N ALA A 250 -9.32 14.72 -7.17
CA ALA A 250 -8.42 14.79 -6.02
C ALA A 250 -9.15 14.75 -4.67
N GLU A 251 -10.32 15.40 -4.57
CA GLU A 251 -11.19 15.31 -3.40
C GLU A 251 -11.71 13.89 -3.19
N ARG A 252 -12.15 13.19 -4.25
CA ARG A 252 -12.61 11.79 -4.14
C ARG A 252 -11.52 10.86 -3.63
N ILE A 253 -10.29 10.97 -4.15
CA ILE A 253 -9.14 10.22 -3.65
C ILE A 253 -8.92 10.49 -2.15
N SER A 254 -8.91 11.76 -1.76
CA SER A 254 -8.66 12.17 -0.37
C SER A 254 -9.80 11.78 0.58
N LEU A 255 -11.03 11.76 0.09
CA LEU A 255 -12.18 11.21 0.82
C LEU A 255 -12.01 9.72 1.07
N GLY A 256 -11.56 8.95 0.07
CA GLY A 256 -11.22 7.53 0.23
C GLY A 256 -10.13 7.30 1.28
N ASP A 257 -9.13 8.19 1.34
CA ASP A 257 -8.07 8.18 2.36
C ASP A 257 -8.63 8.43 3.77
N ARG A 258 -9.49 9.44 3.93
CA ARG A 258 -10.14 9.75 5.21
C ARG A 258 -11.12 8.67 5.65
N ARG A 259 -11.89 8.09 4.75
CA ARG A 259 -12.79 6.96 5.05
C ARG A 259 -12.03 5.71 5.49
N TYR A 260 -10.85 5.49 4.92
CA TYR A 260 -10.04 4.34 5.30
C TYR A 260 -9.38 4.51 6.68
N PHE A 261 -8.65 5.61 6.89
CA PHE A 261 -7.85 5.79 8.11
C PHE A 261 -8.56 6.55 9.24
N GLY A 262 -9.55 7.38 8.90
CA GLY A 262 -10.09 8.42 9.79
C GLY A 262 -9.33 9.73 9.63
N GLU A 263 -10.03 10.85 9.73
CA GLU A 263 -9.47 12.18 9.41
C GLU A 263 -8.28 12.53 10.30
N ARG A 264 -8.41 12.30 11.61
CA ARG A 264 -7.36 12.58 12.58
C ARG A 264 -6.11 11.74 12.31
N LEU A 265 -6.30 10.44 12.11
CA LEU A 265 -5.23 9.49 11.84
C LEU A 265 -4.50 9.82 10.54
N ARG A 266 -5.27 10.10 9.48
CA ARG A 266 -4.74 10.54 8.18
C ARG A 266 -3.85 11.77 8.31
N ARG A 267 -4.27 12.76 9.10
CA ARG A 267 -3.55 14.02 9.33
C ARG A 267 -2.29 13.87 10.16
N GLU A 268 -2.38 13.12 11.26
CA GLU A 268 -1.32 13.12 12.27
C GLU A 268 -0.27 12.03 11.98
N HIS A 269 -0.68 10.85 11.51
CA HIS A 269 0.16 9.65 11.53
C HIS A 269 0.36 8.95 10.18
N ILE A 270 -0.37 9.31 9.12
CA ILE A 270 -0.22 8.65 7.82
C ILE A 270 0.58 9.52 6.86
N ILE A 271 1.62 8.93 6.25
CA ILE A 271 2.33 9.49 5.10
C ILE A 271 1.92 8.66 3.89
N LEU A 272 1.05 9.20 3.03
CA LEU A 272 0.64 8.50 1.82
C LEU A 272 1.74 8.56 0.76
N ILE A 273 2.01 7.45 0.08
CA ILE A 273 2.98 7.40 -1.01
C ILE A 273 2.26 7.63 -2.35
N GLY A 274 2.75 8.61 -3.12
CA GLY A 274 2.44 8.78 -4.54
C GLY A 274 3.60 8.33 -5.42
N VAL A 275 3.33 7.45 -6.39
CA VAL A 275 4.35 6.90 -7.29
C VAL A 275 4.46 7.78 -8.54
N GLU A 276 5.45 8.68 -8.54
CA GLU A 276 5.74 9.58 -9.68
C GLU A 276 6.44 8.86 -10.85
N ASN A 277 7.20 7.82 -10.53
CA ASN A 277 8.07 7.10 -11.47
C ASN A 277 7.81 5.59 -11.39
N PRO A 278 6.58 5.12 -11.73
CA PRO A 278 6.29 3.69 -11.72
C PRO A 278 7.07 2.99 -12.83
N ASN A 279 7.59 1.80 -12.55
CA ASN A 279 8.17 0.96 -13.60
C ASN A 279 7.06 0.33 -14.47
N ARG A 280 7.44 -0.32 -15.59
CA ARG A 280 6.47 -0.92 -16.51
C ARG A 280 5.51 -1.91 -15.84
N HIS A 281 5.98 -2.76 -14.94
CA HIS A 281 5.15 -3.72 -14.22
C HIS A 281 4.14 -2.99 -13.30
N GLU A 282 4.59 -1.95 -12.60
CA GLU A 282 3.73 -1.12 -11.75
C GLU A 282 2.63 -0.39 -12.54
N ILE A 283 2.92 0.08 -13.75
CA ILE A 283 1.91 0.71 -14.62
C ILE A 283 0.91 -0.34 -15.15
N VAL A 284 1.42 -1.47 -15.67
CA VAL A 284 0.60 -2.46 -16.38
C VAL A 284 -0.24 -3.31 -15.42
N ASP A 285 0.37 -3.81 -14.36
CA ASP A 285 -0.24 -4.85 -13.51
C ASP A 285 -0.85 -4.26 -12.21
N GLU A 286 -0.37 -3.10 -11.75
CA GLU A 286 -0.85 -2.49 -10.50
C GLU A 286 -1.61 -1.17 -10.72
N ALA A 287 -1.59 -0.63 -11.94
CA ALA A 287 -2.18 0.66 -12.31
C ALA A 287 -1.70 1.83 -11.44
N LYS A 288 -0.41 1.84 -11.12
CA LYS A 288 0.24 2.87 -10.28
C LYS A 288 0.53 4.16 -11.02
N GLY A 289 0.59 5.24 -10.24
CA GLY A 289 1.00 6.55 -10.71
C GLY A 289 -0.07 7.27 -11.54
N LEU A 290 0.39 8.26 -12.31
CA LEU A 290 -0.46 9.23 -13.01
C LEU A 290 -0.68 8.91 -14.49
N THR A 291 0.01 7.90 -15.03
CA THR A 291 -0.02 7.52 -16.45
C THR A 291 -0.70 6.17 -16.66
N VAL A 292 -0.95 5.81 -17.92
CA VAL A 292 -1.64 4.58 -18.31
C VAL A 292 -0.80 3.83 -19.35
N ALA A 293 -0.72 2.51 -19.23
CA ALA A 293 -0.01 1.69 -20.21
C ALA A 293 -0.65 1.79 -21.60
N GLY A 294 0.18 1.95 -22.63
CA GLY A 294 -0.27 1.95 -24.02
C GLY A 294 -1.06 3.19 -24.47
N ARG A 295 -1.18 4.21 -23.60
CA ARG A 295 -1.82 5.49 -23.92
C ARG A 295 -0.91 6.64 -23.52
N GLU A 296 -0.51 7.44 -24.49
CA GLU A 296 0.14 8.72 -24.21
C GLU A 296 -0.92 9.73 -23.73
N LEU A 297 -0.65 10.39 -22.60
CA LEU A 297 -1.52 11.41 -22.03
C LEU A 297 -0.83 12.77 -22.18
N PRO A 298 -1.57 13.86 -22.45
CA PRO A 298 -0.99 15.20 -22.51
C PRO A 298 -0.24 15.54 -21.21
N GLU A 299 0.95 16.13 -21.33
CA GLU A 299 1.75 16.54 -20.17
C GLU A 299 1.01 17.52 -19.25
N GLU A 300 0.17 18.39 -19.85
CA GLU A 300 -0.72 19.29 -19.11
C GLU A 300 -1.71 18.52 -18.24
N ALA A 301 -2.28 17.41 -18.74
CA ALA A 301 -3.21 16.58 -17.97
C ALA A 301 -2.51 15.95 -16.76
N VAL A 302 -1.30 15.41 -16.96
CA VAL A 302 -0.48 14.81 -15.89
C VAL A 302 -0.15 15.86 -14.83
N THR A 303 0.27 17.06 -15.26
CA THR A 303 0.64 18.15 -14.35
C THR A 303 -0.55 18.67 -13.55
N LEU A 304 -1.70 18.87 -14.19
CA LEU A 304 -2.93 19.30 -13.51
C LEU A 304 -3.39 18.26 -12.49
N ALA A 305 -3.41 16.98 -12.86
CA ALA A 305 -3.78 15.88 -11.96
C ALA A 305 -2.81 15.77 -10.79
N ARG A 306 -1.49 15.79 -11.03
CA ARG A 306 -0.46 15.78 -9.98
C ARG A 306 -0.68 16.89 -8.97
N ARG A 307 -0.78 18.13 -9.45
CA ARG A 307 -0.96 19.32 -8.61
C ARG A 307 -2.23 19.21 -7.75
N ALA A 308 -3.34 18.81 -8.37
CA ALA A 308 -4.60 18.67 -7.66
C ALA A 308 -4.55 17.56 -6.60
N ILE A 309 -4.11 16.35 -6.96
CA ILE A 309 -4.11 15.18 -6.07
C ILE A 309 -3.15 15.38 -4.91
N TYR A 310 -1.90 15.77 -5.18
CA TYR A 310 -0.89 15.91 -4.15
C TYR A 310 -1.12 17.15 -3.30
N GLY A 311 -1.50 18.27 -3.91
CA GLY A 311 -1.87 19.48 -3.17
C GLY A 311 -3.05 19.21 -2.23
N ARG A 312 -4.06 18.48 -2.69
CA ARG A 312 -5.19 18.10 -1.83
C ARG A 312 -4.78 17.17 -0.70
N ARG A 313 -3.99 16.13 -0.98
CA ARG A 313 -3.49 15.20 0.05
C ARG A 313 -2.61 15.91 1.08
N LEU A 314 -1.82 16.90 0.66
CA LEU A 314 -1.01 17.73 1.56
C LEU A 314 -1.86 18.58 2.50
N ARG A 315 -3.06 19.01 2.10
CA ARG A 315 -4.01 19.66 3.03
C ARG A 315 -4.49 18.70 4.12
N ASP A 316 -4.57 17.41 3.82
CA ASP A 316 -5.01 16.38 4.78
C ASP A 316 -3.88 15.79 5.64
N GLY A 317 -2.61 16.10 5.37
CA GLY A 317 -1.47 15.57 6.13
C GLY A 317 -0.25 15.31 5.25
N ASP A 318 0.71 14.55 5.76
CA ASP A 318 1.97 14.29 5.04
C ASP A 318 1.75 13.45 3.77
N LEU A 319 2.66 13.64 2.82
CA LEU A 319 2.72 12.93 1.54
C LEU A 319 4.18 12.54 1.25
N ALA A 320 4.40 11.35 0.72
CA ALA A 320 5.65 10.94 0.13
C ALA A 320 5.54 10.88 -1.39
N VAL A 321 6.59 11.31 -2.09
CA VAL A 321 6.73 11.17 -3.54
C VAL A 321 8.02 10.42 -3.84
N GLU A 322 7.94 9.37 -4.66
CA GLU A 322 8.99 8.36 -4.69
C GLU A 322 9.84 8.23 -5.97
N ARG A 323 11.07 7.72 -5.74
CA ARG A 323 12.04 7.19 -6.71
C ARG A 323 12.74 8.21 -7.59
N TYR A 324 13.42 9.17 -6.95
CA TYR A 324 14.33 10.06 -7.66
C TYR A 324 15.78 9.60 -7.54
N HIS A 325 16.42 9.38 -8.69
CA HIS A 325 17.82 9.00 -8.75
C HIS A 325 18.74 10.23 -8.63
N LEU A 326 19.39 10.42 -7.49
CA LEU A 326 20.24 11.60 -7.28
C LEU A 326 21.59 11.57 -8.03
N GLY A 327 22.01 10.41 -8.53
CA GLY A 327 23.18 10.31 -9.40
C GLY A 327 22.95 10.96 -10.76
N GLU A 328 21.69 11.06 -11.20
CA GLU A 328 21.30 11.53 -12.52
C GLU A 328 20.83 12.99 -12.48
N PRO A 329 21.51 13.93 -13.19
CA PRO A 329 21.13 15.35 -13.17
C PRO A 329 19.70 15.61 -13.64
N VAL A 330 19.18 14.81 -14.57
CA VAL A 330 17.82 14.95 -15.08
C VAL A 330 16.78 14.62 -14.01
N GLU A 331 17.00 13.55 -13.24
CA GLU A 331 16.12 13.15 -12.13
C GLU A 331 16.19 14.14 -10.97
N ARG A 332 17.35 14.74 -10.70
CA ARG A 332 17.46 15.82 -9.72
C ARG A 332 16.66 17.06 -10.12
N ARG A 333 16.77 17.51 -11.37
CA ARG A 333 15.96 18.64 -11.88
C ARG A 333 14.47 18.34 -11.80
N ARG A 334 14.07 17.12 -12.16
CA ARG A 334 12.67 16.68 -12.06
C ARG A 334 12.17 16.67 -10.62
N ALA A 335 12.97 16.18 -9.67
CA ALA A 335 12.64 16.23 -8.25
C ALA A 335 12.46 17.67 -7.76
N VAL A 336 13.36 18.58 -8.14
CA VAL A 336 13.25 20.01 -7.80
C VAL A 336 11.96 20.60 -8.37
N ALA A 337 11.66 20.38 -9.65
CA ALA A 337 10.44 20.90 -10.28
C ALA A 337 9.17 20.43 -9.55
N VAL A 338 9.08 19.14 -9.20
CA VAL A 338 7.95 18.61 -8.43
C VAL A 338 7.88 19.25 -7.03
N LEU A 339 9.01 19.48 -6.37
CA LEU A 339 9.02 20.16 -5.07
C LEU A 339 8.56 21.63 -5.17
N GLU A 340 8.98 22.35 -6.20
CA GLU A 340 8.54 23.73 -6.45
C GLU A 340 7.04 23.82 -6.72
N GLU A 341 6.46 22.80 -7.38
CA GLU A 341 5.01 22.70 -7.58
C GLU A 341 4.25 22.44 -6.28
N LEU A 342 4.77 21.58 -5.40
CA LEU A 342 4.04 21.08 -4.23
C LEU A 342 4.20 21.95 -2.98
N ILE A 343 5.41 22.47 -2.76
CA ILE A 343 5.77 23.26 -1.57
C ILE A 343 6.62 24.47 -1.97
N PRO A 344 6.10 25.39 -2.81
CA PRO A 344 6.81 26.60 -3.18
C PRO A 344 7.11 27.46 -1.95
N ARG A 345 8.23 28.19 -1.96
CA ARG A 345 8.68 29.00 -0.80
C ARG A 345 7.71 30.11 -0.43
N ASP A 346 7.07 30.68 -1.45
CA ASP A 346 6.04 31.73 -1.36
C ASP A 346 4.62 31.16 -1.24
N GLY A 347 4.47 29.84 -1.19
CA GLY A 347 3.20 29.16 -0.96
C GLY A 347 2.68 29.27 0.47
N SER A 348 1.46 28.75 0.67
CA SER A 348 0.89 28.64 2.02
C SER A 348 1.78 27.76 2.90
N PRO A 349 2.11 28.18 4.14
CA PRO A 349 2.82 27.33 5.09
C PRO A 349 1.93 26.20 5.61
N GLU A 350 0.63 26.22 5.33
CA GLU A 350 -0.34 25.23 5.79
C GLU A 350 -0.25 23.92 4.99
N GLY A 351 -0.54 22.82 5.69
CA GLY A 351 -0.51 21.46 5.16
C GLY A 351 0.68 20.63 5.67
N GLY A 352 0.74 19.39 5.21
CA GLY A 352 1.72 18.41 5.64
C GLY A 352 3.11 18.60 5.06
N THR A 353 4.01 17.72 5.49
CA THR A 353 5.39 17.60 5.00
C THR A 353 5.43 16.74 3.75
N VAL A 354 6.27 17.12 2.78
CA VAL A 354 6.65 16.27 1.64
C VAL A 354 7.86 15.43 2.03
N TRP A 355 7.72 14.12 1.91
CA TRP A 355 8.78 13.14 2.10
C TRP A 355 9.29 12.66 0.74
N LEU A 356 10.43 13.18 0.29
CA LEU A 356 11.02 12.80 -0.98
C LEU A 356 11.84 11.52 -0.84
N TRP A 357 11.46 10.45 -1.56
CA TRP A 357 12.27 9.23 -1.58
C TRP A 357 13.33 9.32 -2.68
N VAL A 358 14.58 9.16 -2.25
CA VAL A 358 15.76 9.38 -3.08
C VAL A 358 16.68 8.16 -3.04
N HIS A 359 17.41 7.92 -4.13
CA HIS A 359 18.40 6.83 -4.22
C HIS A 359 19.62 7.19 -5.05
N GLY A 360 20.70 6.43 -4.86
CA GLY A 360 21.95 6.52 -5.63
C GLY A 360 21.98 5.64 -6.88
N GLY A 361 20.89 4.92 -7.16
CA GLY A 361 20.73 4.03 -8.32
C GLY A 361 20.11 2.70 -7.90
N LEU A 362 19.00 2.31 -8.52
CA LEU A 362 18.28 1.07 -8.19
C LEU A 362 18.41 0.05 -9.31
N ASP A 363 18.26 -1.22 -8.95
CA ASP A 363 18.08 -2.30 -9.92
C ASP A 363 16.75 -2.16 -10.68
N PRO A 364 16.53 -2.89 -11.80
CA PRO A 364 15.30 -2.78 -12.58
C PRO A 364 14.02 -3.15 -11.81
N ARG A 365 14.15 -3.85 -10.68
CA ARG A 365 13.02 -4.16 -9.78
C ARG A 365 12.72 -3.02 -8.82
N GLY A 366 13.61 -2.03 -8.70
CA GLY A 366 13.47 -0.91 -7.78
C GLY A 366 13.64 -1.28 -6.30
N VAL A 367 14.23 -2.44 -5.99
CA VAL A 367 14.28 -2.98 -4.61
C VAL A 367 15.69 -2.91 -4.03
N ARG A 368 16.72 -3.13 -4.85
CA ARG A 368 18.13 -3.11 -4.44
C ARG A 368 18.88 -2.04 -5.18
N GLY A 369 20.07 -1.69 -4.70
CA GLY A 369 20.91 -0.68 -5.31
C GLY A 369 21.71 0.11 -4.29
N THR A 370 22.12 1.31 -4.69
CA THR A 370 22.91 2.23 -3.89
C THR A 370 22.01 3.27 -3.21
N ASP A 371 22.31 3.54 -1.94
CA ASP A 371 21.64 4.58 -1.17
C ASP A 371 21.99 6.00 -1.68
N ALA A 372 21.21 7.00 -1.27
CA ALA A 372 21.39 8.38 -1.72
C ALA A 372 22.53 9.14 -1.02
N THR A 373 23.22 8.53 -0.05
CA THR A 373 24.10 9.26 0.89
C THR A 373 25.27 9.97 0.21
N ARG A 374 25.78 9.45 -0.92
CA ARG A 374 26.88 10.08 -1.69
C ARG A 374 26.44 11.35 -2.42
N HIS A 375 25.15 11.50 -2.70
CA HIS A 375 24.62 12.56 -3.56
C HIS A 375 23.77 13.59 -2.79
N ILE A 376 23.32 13.25 -1.57
CA ILE A 376 22.38 14.08 -0.81
C ILE A 376 22.92 15.49 -0.51
N GLY A 377 24.22 15.64 -0.27
CA GLY A 377 24.83 16.94 0.02
C GLY A 377 24.69 17.93 -1.13
N MET A 378 25.04 17.50 -2.35
CA MET A 378 24.88 18.30 -3.58
C MET A 378 23.40 18.59 -3.85
N PHE A 379 22.54 17.57 -3.75
CA PHE A 379 21.12 17.76 -4.03
C PHE A 379 20.43 18.73 -3.05
N ARG A 380 20.81 18.74 -1.76
CA ARG A 380 20.32 19.74 -0.81
C ARG A 380 20.72 21.17 -1.19
N GLN A 381 21.89 21.37 -1.79
CA GLN A 381 22.31 22.68 -2.30
C GLN A 381 21.44 23.11 -3.49
N GLU A 382 21.18 22.18 -4.41
CA GLU A 382 20.28 22.42 -5.56
C GLU A 382 18.86 22.80 -5.08
N VAL A 383 18.31 22.08 -4.09
CA VAL A 383 16.99 22.39 -3.51
C VAL A 383 16.99 23.71 -2.74
N ALA A 384 18.04 24.03 -1.99
CA ALA A 384 18.13 25.29 -1.27
C ALA A 384 18.18 26.51 -2.20
N ALA A 385 18.76 26.35 -3.40
CA ALA A 385 18.80 27.38 -4.43
C ALA A 385 17.47 27.54 -5.18
N ALA A 386 16.60 26.53 -5.18
CA ALA A 386 15.30 26.51 -5.86
C ALA A 386 14.18 27.19 -5.05
N ASN A 387 13.01 27.40 -5.67
CA ASN A 387 11.82 27.95 -4.99
C ASN A 387 11.10 26.90 -4.13
N VAL A 388 11.79 26.30 -3.16
CA VAL A 388 11.25 25.23 -2.30
C VAL A 388 11.23 25.66 -0.83
N ASP A 389 10.12 25.41 -0.13
CA ASP A 389 10.05 25.51 1.33
C ASP A 389 10.69 24.28 2.00
N VAL A 390 11.99 24.36 2.24
CA VAL A 390 12.78 23.29 2.88
C VAL A 390 12.29 22.90 4.28
N ARG A 391 11.51 23.76 4.97
CA ARG A 391 10.96 23.43 6.30
C ARG A 391 9.93 22.32 6.20
N ARG A 392 9.22 22.25 5.08
CA ARG A 392 8.20 21.24 4.75
C ARG A 392 8.75 20.03 3.99
N LEU A 393 10.07 19.94 3.82
CA LEU A 393 10.72 18.85 3.12
C LEU A 393 11.45 17.91 4.09
N ARG A 394 11.29 16.60 3.89
CA ARG A 394 12.11 15.56 4.50
C ARG A 394 12.58 14.60 3.41
N TYR A 395 13.78 14.07 3.57
CA TYR A 395 14.33 13.09 2.63
C TYR A 395 14.28 11.70 3.26
N LEU A 396 13.96 10.68 2.46
CA LEU A 396 14.13 9.29 2.85
C LEU A 396 15.02 8.60 1.82
N SER A 397 16.18 8.10 2.26
CA SER A 397 17.08 7.37 1.38
C SER A 397 16.64 5.91 1.24
N LYS A 398 16.58 5.45 -0.02
CA LYS A 398 16.29 4.07 -0.44
C LYS A 398 17.48 3.49 -1.21
N PRO A 399 17.63 2.16 -1.30
CA PRO A 399 16.77 1.11 -0.71
C PRO A 399 16.97 0.96 0.80
N HIS A 400 16.28 -0.01 1.42
CA HIS A 400 16.55 -0.36 2.82
C HIS A 400 18.02 -0.77 3.00
N VAL A 401 18.64 -0.32 4.08
CA VAL A 401 20.00 -0.76 4.43
C VAL A 401 19.92 -2.21 4.91
N PRO A 402 20.66 -3.13 4.27
CA PRO A 402 20.65 -4.53 4.68
C PRO A 402 21.33 -4.69 6.03
N ILE A 403 20.64 -5.30 6.98
CA ILE A 403 21.20 -5.74 8.26
C ILE A 403 20.96 -7.25 8.34
N GLY A 404 22.04 -8.03 8.38
CA GLY A 404 21.95 -9.50 8.33
C GLY A 404 23.24 -10.20 8.74
N GLY A 405 23.15 -11.50 9.01
CA GLY A 405 24.30 -12.32 9.41
C GLY A 405 24.79 -12.07 10.84
N ARG A 406 26.11 -12.05 11.03
CA ARG A 406 26.75 -11.87 12.36
C ARG A 406 26.84 -10.39 12.74
N ASN A 407 26.90 -10.08 14.03
CA ASN A 407 27.12 -8.73 14.56
C ASN A 407 26.02 -7.70 14.19
N LEU A 408 24.76 -8.12 14.13
CA LEU A 408 23.62 -7.28 13.74
C LEU A 408 23.54 -5.96 14.51
N ALA A 409 23.74 -6.00 15.83
CA ALA A 409 23.74 -4.80 16.69
C ALA A 409 24.79 -3.77 16.25
N GLN A 410 26.03 -4.21 15.97
CA GLN A 410 27.11 -3.32 15.53
C GLN A 410 26.87 -2.77 14.13
N GLN A 411 26.29 -3.57 13.22
CA GLN A 411 25.88 -3.08 11.90
C GLN A 411 24.81 -1.99 12.03
N LEU A 412 23.78 -2.23 12.85
CA LEU A 412 22.73 -1.24 13.13
C LEU A 412 23.34 0.07 13.67
N ASP A 413 24.20 -0.01 14.68
CA ASP A 413 24.80 1.17 15.29
C ASP A 413 25.68 1.98 14.32
N SER A 414 26.51 1.28 13.52
CA SER A 414 27.36 1.89 12.51
C SER A 414 26.53 2.63 11.44
N HIS A 415 25.50 1.97 10.91
CA HIS A 415 24.61 2.56 9.92
C HIS A 415 23.79 3.71 10.51
N ALA A 416 23.26 3.57 11.72
CA ALA A 416 22.51 4.61 12.40
C ALA A 416 23.36 5.87 12.57
N ARG A 417 24.63 5.74 12.98
CA ARG A 417 25.58 6.86 13.08
C ARG A 417 25.82 7.54 11.73
N ARG A 418 26.11 6.77 10.68
CA ARG A 418 26.33 7.31 9.32
C ARG A 418 25.11 8.08 8.79
N PHE A 419 23.91 7.56 8.99
CA PHE A 419 22.69 8.22 8.49
C PHE A 419 22.34 9.45 9.32
N ARG A 420 22.52 9.38 10.64
CA ARG A 420 22.32 10.53 11.53
C ARG A 420 23.30 11.66 11.24
N SER A 421 24.58 11.37 10.95
CA SER A 421 25.55 12.42 10.58
C SER A 421 25.20 13.13 9.28
N LEU A 422 24.34 12.53 8.45
CA LEU A 422 23.83 13.11 7.22
C LEU A 422 22.43 13.73 7.38
N ASP A 423 21.87 13.75 8.60
CA ASP A 423 20.48 14.14 8.85
C ASP A 423 19.49 13.40 7.93
N LEU A 424 19.68 12.08 7.81
CA LEU A 424 18.83 11.21 7.02
C LEU A 424 18.21 10.12 7.90
N PRO A 425 16.91 9.84 7.75
CA PRO A 425 16.31 8.64 8.33
C PRO A 425 16.93 7.38 7.75
N LEU A 426 17.15 6.38 8.61
CA LEU A 426 17.70 5.09 8.21
C LEU A 426 16.55 4.10 7.94
N SER A 427 16.29 3.83 6.66
CA SER A 427 15.30 2.83 6.22
C SER A 427 15.82 1.42 6.44
N LEU A 428 15.06 0.59 7.16
CA LEU A 428 15.44 -0.77 7.53
C LEU A 428 14.36 -1.78 7.14
N ASN A 429 14.77 -3.01 6.81
CA ASN A 429 13.84 -4.12 6.59
C ASN A 429 13.83 -5.06 7.80
N ILE A 430 13.60 -4.50 8.99
CA ILE A 430 13.51 -5.23 10.26
C ILE A 430 12.25 -4.78 11.02
N GLY A 431 11.58 -5.72 11.69
CA GLY A 431 10.42 -5.42 12.54
C GLY A 431 10.80 -4.99 13.95
N SER A 432 9.85 -4.38 14.66
CA SER A 432 10.04 -3.82 16.01
C SER A 432 10.59 -4.81 17.03
N GLY A 433 10.14 -6.07 17.01
CA GLY A 433 10.60 -7.08 17.98
C GLY A 433 12.08 -7.46 17.85
N LEU A 434 12.61 -7.50 16.62
CA LEU A 434 14.06 -7.65 16.43
C LEU A 434 14.78 -6.37 16.85
N LEU A 435 14.24 -5.20 16.48
CA LEU A 435 14.83 -3.91 16.80
C LEU A 435 14.97 -3.69 18.32
N ALA A 436 13.95 -4.06 19.11
CA ALA A 436 13.99 -4.00 20.57
C ALA A 436 15.16 -4.80 21.16
N ARG A 437 15.31 -6.06 20.74
CA ARG A 437 16.44 -6.91 21.16
C ARG A 437 17.80 -6.32 20.80
N LEU A 438 17.91 -5.72 19.60
CA LEU A 438 19.15 -5.07 19.18
C LEU A 438 19.47 -3.84 20.03
N PHE A 439 18.47 -3.07 20.47
CA PHE A 439 18.68 -1.95 21.38
C PHE A 439 19.14 -2.41 22.76
N GLU A 440 18.54 -3.47 23.31
CA GLU A 440 18.98 -4.07 24.58
C GLU A 440 20.45 -4.50 24.51
N ASP A 441 20.83 -5.22 23.44
CA ASP A 441 22.23 -5.62 23.20
C ASP A 441 23.20 -4.43 23.14
N LEU A 442 22.77 -3.31 22.54
CA LEU A 442 23.58 -2.10 22.37
C LEU A 442 23.70 -1.26 23.65
N GLU A 443 22.66 -1.22 24.48
CA GLU A 443 22.74 -0.56 25.79
C GLU A 443 23.52 -1.41 26.79
N ALA A 444 23.38 -2.74 26.78
CA ALA A 444 24.14 -3.64 27.68
C ALA A 444 25.65 -3.57 27.45
N ARG A 445 26.09 -3.26 26.22
CA ARG A 445 27.52 -3.11 25.86
C ARG A 445 28.06 -1.71 26.11
N ARG A 446 27.23 -0.78 26.58
CA ARG A 446 27.63 0.61 26.76
C ARG A 446 28.51 0.74 28.01
N PRO A 447 29.73 1.30 27.91
CA PRO A 447 30.56 1.53 29.09
C PRO A 447 29.84 2.49 30.04
N SER A 448 29.86 2.16 31.33
CA SER A 448 29.14 2.87 32.39
C SER A 448 29.49 4.36 32.53
N SER A 449 30.56 4.82 31.88
CA SER A 449 31.01 6.22 31.85
C SER A 449 30.33 7.09 30.78
N ALA A 450 29.41 6.54 29.99
CA ALA A 450 28.71 7.25 28.90
C ALA A 450 27.18 7.36 29.10
N ALA A 451 26.70 7.22 30.33
CA ALA A 451 25.37 7.64 30.73
C ALA A 451 25.40 9.15 31.05
N PRO A 452 24.42 9.95 30.59
CA PRO A 452 24.36 11.39 30.86
C PRO A 452 24.25 11.71 32.36
#